data_AF-A0A672T3S5-F1
#
_entry.id   AF-A0A672T3S5-F1
#
_cell.length_a   1.000
_cell.length_b   1.000
_cell.length_c   1.000
_cell.angle_alpha   90.00
_cell.angle_beta   90.00
_cell.angle_gamma   90.00
#
_symmetry.space_group_name_H-M   'P 1'
#
loop_
_entity.id
_entity.type
_entity.pdbx_description
1 polymer ?
#
loop_
_entity_poly.entity_id
_entity_poly.type
_entity_poly.pdbx_seq_one_letter_code
_entity_poly.pdbx_strand_id
1 'polypeptide(L)'
;MGELLMRKMGWRSGEGLGKHREGTVEPIVIDFKTDRKGLVAEGEKTQKSGNIVVMKDLLGKHPVSALMEMCNKKKWPQPEFVMVHHSGPDHRKNFLFKVSAEF
;
A
#
# COMPACT_ATOMS: atom_id res chain seq x y z
N MET A 1 17.04 -3.76 30.77
CA MET A 1 18.16 -4.22 29.91
C MET A 1 18.52 -3.18 28.85
N GLY A 2 17.61 -2.80 27.94
CA GLY A 2 17.91 -1.82 26.87
C GLY A 2 18.36 -0.43 27.37
N GLU A 3 17.70 0.10 28.40
CA GLU A 3 18.06 1.40 28.99
C GLU A 3 19.50 1.46 29.51
N LEU A 4 19.98 0.40 30.17
CA LEU A 4 21.34 0.32 30.71
C LEU A 4 22.40 0.43 29.60
N LEU A 5 22.15 -0.21 28.45
CA LEU A 5 23.02 -0.14 27.28
C LEU A 5 23.01 1.26 26.66
N MET A 6 21.83 1.88 26.53
CA MET A 6 21.72 3.24 26.01
C MET A 6 22.49 4.24 26.90
N ARG A 7 22.38 4.12 28.22
CA ARG A 7 23.14 4.94 29.18
C ARG A 7 24.65 4.76 29.03
N LYS A 8 25.11 3.53 28.81
CA LYS A 8 26.53 3.24 28.52
C LYS A 8 27.02 3.91 27.22
N MET A 9 26.14 4.09 26.24
CA MET A 9 26.42 4.78 24.98
C MET A 9 26.20 6.30 25.05
N GLY A 10 26.02 6.86 26.25
CA GLY A 10 25.91 8.31 26.48
C GLY A 10 24.51 8.90 26.38
N TRP A 11 23.48 8.06 26.17
CA TRP A 11 22.08 8.50 26.19
C TRP A 11 21.59 8.73 27.62
N ARG A 12 20.74 9.74 27.84
CA ARG A 12 20.18 10.10 29.15
C ARG A 12 18.66 9.99 29.12
N SER A 13 18.08 9.63 30.27
CA SER A 13 16.62 9.51 30.40
C SER A 13 15.96 10.86 30.08
N GLY A 14 15.00 10.84 29.16
CA GLY A 14 14.30 12.04 28.68
C GLY A 14 14.98 12.78 27.53
N GLU A 15 16.16 12.36 27.06
CA GLU A 15 16.81 12.97 25.90
C GLU A 15 16.46 12.23 24.59
N GLY A 16 16.34 12.98 23.51
CA GLY A 16 16.18 12.43 22.16
C GLY A 16 17.43 11.67 21.70
N LEU A 17 17.25 10.68 20.84
CA LEU A 17 18.36 10.01 20.17
C LEU A 17 18.92 10.89 19.03
N GLY A 18 20.16 10.62 18.59
CA GLY A 18 20.80 11.34 17.48
C GLY A 18 21.94 12.27 17.90
N LYS A 19 22.71 12.77 16.92
CA LYS A 19 23.94 13.54 17.14
C LYS A 19 23.72 14.79 17.99
N HIS A 20 22.57 15.44 17.82
CA HIS A 20 22.20 16.66 18.54
C HIS A 20 21.06 16.46 19.55
N ARG A 21 20.74 15.20 19.90
CA ARG A 21 19.66 14.84 20.84
C ARG A 21 18.26 15.30 20.39
N GLU A 22 18.04 15.35 19.09
CA GLU A 22 16.84 15.90 18.44
C GLU A 22 15.77 14.85 18.12
N GLY A 23 16.07 13.56 18.33
CA GLY A 23 15.12 12.48 18.11
C GLY A 23 13.89 12.59 19.02
N THR A 24 12.77 12.10 18.53
CA THR A 24 11.51 12.03 19.31
C THR A 24 11.70 11.18 20.56
N VAL A 25 11.36 11.76 21.71
CA VAL A 25 11.40 11.10 23.03
C VAL A 25 10.15 10.25 23.26
N GLU A 26 9.04 10.65 22.65
CA GLU A 26 7.77 9.95 22.75
C GLU A 26 7.68 8.84 21.69
N PRO A 27 7.15 7.65 22.06
CA PRO A 27 6.87 6.61 21.10
C PRO A 27 5.92 7.10 20.01
N ILE A 28 6.17 6.68 18.77
CA ILE A 28 5.26 6.95 17.66
C ILE A 28 3.93 6.24 17.95
N VAL A 29 2.85 7.01 18.00
CA VAL A 29 1.49 6.47 18.13
C VAL A 29 1.09 5.87 16.79
N ILE A 30 0.65 4.61 16.80
CA ILE A 30 0.20 3.92 15.61
C ILE A 30 -1.33 4.03 15.54
N ASP A 31 -1.82 4.64 14.48
CA ASP A 31 -3.24 4.61 14.17
C ASP A 31 -3.61 3.27 13.55
N PHE A 32 -4.33 2.45 14.31
CA PHE A 32 -4.84 1.18 13.79
C PHE A 32 -6.05 1.43 12.90
N LYS A 33 -5.80 1.31 11.59
CA LYS A 33 -6.86 1.33 10.61
C LYS A 33 -7.60 0.00 10.58
N THR A 34 -8.74 -0.06 11.26
CA THR A 34 -9.59 -1.26 11.36
C THR A 34 -10.72 -1.30 10.32
N ASP A 35 -10.88 -0.24 9.53
CA ASP A 35 -11.94 -0.14 8.55
C ASP A 35 -11.55 -0.68 7.17
N ARG A 36 -12.56 -0.99 6.36
CA ARG A 36 -12.38 -1.45 4.98
C ARG A 36 -12.19 -0.31 3.97
N LYS A 37 -12.06 0.94 4.43
CA LYS A 37 -11.91 2.09 3.53
C LYS A 37 -10.48 2.18 2.99
N GLY A 38 -10.30 2.81 1.84
CA GLY A 38 -8.97 3.13 1.29
C GLY A 38 -8.21 4.12 2.18
N LEU A 39 -6.87 4.12 2.14
CA LEU A 39 -6.06 5.13 2.83
C LEU A 39 -6.27 6.46 2.11
N VAL A 40 -6.66 7.51 2.84
CA VAL A 40 -6.91 8.85 2.28
C VAL A 40 -6.15 9.84 3.13
N ALA A 41 -5.39 10.76 2.51
CA ALA A 41 -4.68 11.80 3.25
C ALA A 41 -5.66 12.87 3.75
N GLU A 42 -5.35 13.48 4.91
CA GLU A 42 -6.13 14.59 5.44
C GLU A 42 -6.12 15.76 4.44
N GLY A 43 -7.30 16.15 3.94
CA GLY A 43 -7.45 17.20 2.93
C GLY A 43 -7.60 16.71 1.48
N GLU A 44 -7.46 15.41 1.22
CA GLU A 44 -7.69 14.85 -0.11
C GLU A 44 -9.21 14.81 -0.42
N LYS A 45 -9.66 15.80 -1.18
CA LYS A 45 -11.04 15.82 -1.70
C LYS A 45 -11.18 14.69 -2.71
N THR A 46 -11.90 13.64 -2.33
CA THR A 46 -12.35 12.60 -3.27
C THR A 46 -13.03 13.28 -4.46
N GLN A 47 -12.39 13.23 -5.64
CA GLN A 47 -12.98 13.77 -6.85
C GLN A 47 -14.27 13.00 -7.14
N LYS A 48 -15.41 13.66 -6.91
CA LYS A 48 -16.71 13.19 -7.40
C LYS A 48 -16.76 13.48 -8.90
N SER A 49 -16.20 12.60 -9.73
CA SER A 49 -16.52 12.61 -11.15
C SER A 49 -17.93 12.05 -11.35
N GLY A 50 -18.76 12.85 -12.01
CA GLY A 50 -20.16 12.55 -12.28
C GLY A 50 -20.35 11.47 -13.35
N ASN A 51 -21.46 10.74 -13.20
CA ASN A 51 -22.24 10.07 -14.24
C ASN A 51 -21.51 9.16 -15.25
N ILE A 52 -21.11 7.96 -14.82
CA ILE A 52 -21.23 6.71 -15.62
C ILE A 52 -21.58 5.58 -14.64
N VAL A 53 -22.84 5.12 -14.66
CA VAL A 53 -23.44 4.24 -13.62
C VAL A 53 -22.74 2.87 -13.50
N VAL A 54 -21.94 2.46 -14.49
CA VAL A 54 -21.16 1.20 -14.46
C VAL A 54 -19.69 1.42 -14.07
N MET A 55 -19.10 2.58 -14.36
CA MET A 55 -17.67 2.84 -14.07
C MET A 55 -17.42 3.32 -12.64
N LYS A 56 -18.47 3.77 -11.93
CA LYS A 56 -18.35 4.21 -10.53
C LYS A 56 -17.91 3.09 -9.58
N ASP A 57 -18.23 1.83 -9.92
CA ASP A 57 -17.81 0.65 -9.15
C ASP A 57 -16.32 0.33 -9.33
N LEU A 58 -15.63 0.93 -10.30
CA LEU A 58 -14.21 0.67 -10.62
C LEU A 58 -13.31 1.91 -10.42
N LEU A 59 -13.90 3.11 -10.37
CA LEU A 59 -13.19 4.37 -10.12
C LEU A 59 -12.55 4.37 -8.72
N GLY A 60 -11.22 4.46 -8.67
CA GLY A 60 -10.42 4.44 -7.43
C GLY A 60 -10.04 3.05 -6.93
N LYS A 61 -10.50 1.97 -7.59
CA LYS A 61 -10.03 0.61 -7.29
C LYS A 61 -8.78 0.29 -8.09
N HIS A 62 -7.90 -0.50 -7.49
CA HIS A 62 -6.74 -1.05 -8.20
C HIS A 62 -7.22 -1.84 -9.43
N PRO A 63 -6.65 -1.65 -10.63
CA PRO A 63 -7.17 -2.22 -11.87
C PRO A 63 -7.26 -3.76 -11.86
N VAL A 64 -6.34 -4.42 -11.14
CA VAL A 64 -6.39 -5.89 -10.96
C VAL A 64 -7.60 -6.29 -10.10
N SER A 65 -7.86 -5.55 -9.02
CA SER A 65 -9.03 -5.81 -8.16
C SER A 65 -10.33 -5.52 -8.90
N ALA A 66 -10.37 -4.46 -9.69
CA ALA A 66 -11.49 -4.09 -10.55
C ALA A 66 -11.84 -5.22 -11.55
N LEU A 67 -10.83 -5.81 -12.20
CA LEU A 67 -11.03 -6.95 -13.11
C LEU A 67 -11.54 -8.20 -12.36
N MET A 68 -10.92 -8.55 -11.24
CA MET A 68 -11.33 -9.71 -10.44
C MET A 68 -12.77 -9.59 -9.92
N GLU A 69 -13.14 -8.42 -9.41
CA GLU A 69 -14.50 -8.14 -8.93
C GLU A 69 -15.53 -8.23 -10.06
N MET A 70 -15.19 -7.74 -11.26
CA MET A 70 -16.05 -7.82 -12.43
C MET A 70 -16.34 -9.27 -12.83
N CYS A 71 -15.29 -10.12 -12.89
CA CYS A 71 -15.47 -11.55 -13.18
C CYS A 71 -16.33 -12.23 -12.12
N ASN A 72 -16.09 -11.95 -10.84
CA ASN A 72 -16.86 -12.53 -9.74
C ASN A 72 -18.35 -12.11 -9.77
N LYS A 73 -18.62 -10.82 -10.01
CA LYS A 73 -20.00 -10.27 -10.10
C LYS A 73 -20.79 -10.93 -11.24
N LYS A 74 -20.13 -11.25 -12.34
CA LYS A 74 -20.73 -11.90 -13.51
C LYS A 74 -20.70 -13.42 -13.47
N LYS A 75 -20.18 -14.02 -12.38
CA LYS A 75 -19.98 -15.47 -12.24
C LYS A 75 -19.10 -16.07 -13.35
N TRP A 76 -18.22 -15.24 -13.90
CA TRP A 76 -17.21 -15.68 -14.85
C TRP A 76 -16.06 -16.39 -14.11
N PRO A 77 -15.36 -17.32 -14.78
CA PRO A 77 -14.10 -17.85 -14.29
C PRO A 77 -13.15 -16.74 -13.88
N GLN A 78 -12.32 -16.99 -12.86
CA GLN A 78 -11.34 -16.00 -12.42
C GLN A 78 -10.33 -15.74 -13.55
N PRO A 79 -9.93 -14.47 -13.76
CA PRO A 79 -8.94 -14.14 -14.77
C PRO A 79 -7.60 -14.78 -14.39
N GLU A 80 -6.95 -15.41 -15.36
CA GLU A 80 -5.64 -16.03 -15.18
C GLU A 80 -4.54 -15.02 -15.54
N PHE A 81 -3.58 -14.82 -14.63
CA PHE A 81 -2.44 -13.93 -14.84
C PHE A 81 -1.18 -14.77 -14.99
N VAL A 82 -0.59 -14.75 -16.19
CA VAL A 82 0.59 -15.55 -16.51
C VAL A 82 1.75 -14.62 -16.85
N MET A 83 2.89 -14.82 -16.18
CA MET A 83 4.15 -14.15 -16.55
C MET A 83 4.71 -14.83 -17.81
N VAL A 84 4.68 -14.12 -18.93
CA VAL A 84 5.11 -14.63 -20.23
C VAL A 84 6.62 -14.48 -20.41
N HIS A 85 7.18 -13.38 -19.90
CA HIS A 85 8.60 -13.10 -20.07
C HIS A 85 9.17 -12.39 -18.84
N HIS A 86 10.37 -12.80 -18.46
CA HIS A 86 11.17 -12.14 -17.45
C HIS A 86 12.60 -11.99 -17.98
N SER A 87 13.08 -10.76 -18.09
CA SER A 87 14.43 -10.47 -18.59
C SER A 87 15.05 -9.24 -17.95
N GLY A 88 16.26 -8.91 -18.37
CA GLY A 88 17.02 -7.75 -17.90
C GLY A 88 17.87 -8.06 -16.66
N PRO A 89 18.87 -7.21 -16.38
CA PRO A 89 19.72 -7.38 -15.21
C PRO A 89 18.94 -7.14 -13.92
N ASP A 90 19.46 -7.59 -12.77
CA ASP A 90 18.73 -7.54 -11.50
C ASP A 90 18.27 -6.13 -11.10
N HIS A 91 19.03 -5.11 -11.48
CA HIS A 91 18.73 -3.70 -11.23
C HIS A 91 17.81 -3.05 -12.29
N ARG A 92 17.41 -3.78 -13.33
CA ARG A 92 16.53 -3.31 -14.43
C ARG A 92 15.74 -4.46 -15.04
N LYS A 93 15.00 -5.17 -14.18
CA LYS A 93 14.15 -6.29 -14.59
C LYS A 93 12.97 -5.79 -15.43
N ASN A 94 12.74 -6.46 -16.55
CA ASN A 94 11.55 -6.33 -17.37
C ASN A 94 10.68 -7.57 -17.17
N PHE A 95 9.38 -7.33 -17.12
CA PHE A 95 8.38 -8.40 -17.01
C PHE A 95 7.27 -8.16 -18.03
N LEU A 96 6.84 -9.22 -18.68
CA LEU A 96 5.67 -9.23 -19.54
C LEU A 96 4.64 -10.18 -18.92
N PHE A 97 3.44 -9.67 -18.68
CA PHE A 97 2.31 -10.46 -18.19
C PHE A 97 1.21 -10.50 -19.24
N LYS A 98 0.56 -11.66 -19.35
CA LYS A 98 -0.66 -11.86 -20.13
C LYS A 98 -1.80 -12.15 -19.15
N VAL A 99 -2.98 -11.63 -19.47
CA VAL A 99 -4.20 -11.90 -18.73
C VAL A 99 -5.20 -12.56 -19.67
N SER A 100 -5.74 -13.72 -19.28
CA SER A 100 -6.85 -14.40 -19.94
C SER A 100 -8.10 -14.28 -19.07
N ALA A 101 -9.18 -13.75 -19.63
CA ALA A 101 -10.50 -13.76 -19.00
C ALA A 101 -11.47 -14.45 -19.96
N GLU A 102 -12.17 -15.47 -19.47
CA GLU A 102 -13.24 -16.15 -20.19
C GLU A 102 -14.57 -15.47 -19.81
N PHE A 103 -15.36 -15.09 -20.81
CA PHE A 103 -16.61 -14.32 -20.67
C PHE A 103 -17.82 -15.12 -21.12
#